data_AF-A0A485LVM7-F1
#
_entry.id   AF-A0A485LVM7-F1
#
_cell.length_a   1.000
_cell.length_b   1.000
_cell.length_c   1.000
_cell.angle_alpha   90.00
_cell.angle_beta   90.00
_cell.angle_gamma   90.00
#
_symmetry.space_group_name_H-M   'P 1'
#
loop_
_entity.id
_entity.type
_entity.pdbx_description
1 polymer ?
#
loop_
_entity_poly.entity_id
_entity_poly.type
_entity_poly.pdbx_seq_one_letter_code
_entity_poly.pdbx_strand_id
1 'polypeptide(L)'
;MHLWTCVVKGIRVFLLCVMSAVILGAAFPCSSAELGGYTFDDDSIDLYLNPYFSDHSRPGDFITTLYGYGDFAGHEVIQSHHQYYELDGISCNVILERGYFPDFSRGYADMIYYTAYHYYAKDAEDNIHLLKYHFIPHEGQGASWSYEDLPEGATTVKYPADPQPGQEVVFGTVTATGVSVGDIRGCTTIVFDSLPHAPTGSITEYLVPGSGILASSFNWKGGINGFSKDASAPEFAEEENSAWKEWWDDHCFISACSPRHTRQCTIPQR
;
A
#
# COMPACT_ATOMS: atom_id res chain seq x y z
N MET A 1 -68.29 -8.95 -20.78
CA MET A 1 -67.04 -9.71 -20.93
C MET A 1 -65.88 -8.93 -21.57
N HIS A 2 -66.09 -7.79 -22.25
CA HIS A 2 -65.00 -7.08 -22.95
C HIS A 2 -64.04 -6.24 -22.07
N LEU A 3 -64.46 -5.81 -20.87
CA LEU A 3 -63.62 -4.95 -20.01
C LEU A 3 -62.44 -5.71 -19.39
N TRP A 4 -62.64 -6.98 -19.02
CA TRP A 4 -61.63 -7.82 -18.39
C TRP A 4 -60.46 -8.17 -19.32
N THR A 5 -60.73 -8.37 -20.61
CA THR A 5 -59.70 -8.67 -21.62
C THR A 5 -58.75 -7.50 -21.90
N CYS A 6 -59.21 -6.25 -21.76
CA CYS A 6 -58.36 -5.07 -21.96
C CYS A 6 -57.42 -4.83 -20.77
N VAL A 7 -57.90 -5.06 -19.54
CA VAL A 7 -57.08 -4.90 -18.31
C VAL A 7 -55.94 -5.92 -18.29
N VAL A 8 -56.21 -7.18 -18.65
CA VAL A 8 -55.19 -8.24 -18.68
C VAL A 8 -54.11 -8.00 -19.74
N LYS A 9 -54.48 -7.42 -20.91
CA LYS A 9 -53.50 -7.02 -21.93
C LYS A 9 -52.65 -5.83 -21.48
N GLY A 10 -53.24 -4.83 -20.84
CA GLY A 10 -52.51 -3.67 -20.30
C GLY A 10 -51.48 -4.05 -19.23
N ILE A 11 -51.86 -4.96 -18.32
CA ILE A 11 -50.97 -5.47 -17.26
C ILE A 11 -49.80 -6.26 -17.85
N ARG A 12 -50.04 -7.09 -18.88
CA ARG A 12 -48.95 -7.84 -19.55
C ARG A 12 -47.96 -6.93 -20.27
N VAL A 13 -48.42 -5.87 -20.94
CA VAL A 13 -47.54 -4.90 -21.60
C VAL A 13 -46.75 -4.09 -20.58
N PHE A 14 -47.37 -3.68 -19.48
CA PHE A 14 -46.69 -2.97 -18.39
C PHE A 14 -45.61 -3.84 -17.72
N LEU A 15 -45.91 -5.11 -17.42
CA LEU A 15 -44.93 -6.06 -16.87
C LEU A 15 -43.77 -6.34 -17.85
N LEU A 16 -44.04 -6.42 -19.15
CA LEU A 16 -42.99 -6.56 -20.17
C LEU A 16 -42.10 -5.31 -20.26
N CYS A 17 -42.65 -4.10 -20.14
CA CYS A 17 -41.87 -2.87 -20.10
C CYS A 17 -41.01 -2.76 -18.83
N VAL A 18 -41.55 -3.16 -17.66
CA VAL A 18 -40.78 -3.18 -16.41
C VAL A 18 -39.66 -4.22 -16.49
N MET A 19 -39.92 -5.42 -17.04
CA MET A 19 -38.89 -6.45 -17.22
C MET A 19 -37.80 -6.01 -18.23
N SER A 20 -38.15 -5.34 -19.32
CA SER A 20 -37.16 -4.81 -20.27
C SER A 20 -36.33 -3.66 -19.70
N ALA A 21 -36.91 -2.82 -18.82
CA ALA A 21 -36.15 -1.79 -18.10
C ALA A 21 -35.19 -2.39 -17.06
N VAL A 22 -35.59 -3.51 -16.42
CA VAL A 22 -34.71 -4.26 -15.49
C VAL A 22 -33.61 -5.01 -16.24
N ILE A 23 -33.86 -5.49 -17.47
CA ILE A 23 -32.85 -6.20 -18.29
C ILE A 23 -31.89 -5.22 -19.00
N LEU A 24 -32.33 -4.02 -19.39
CA LEU A 24 -31.41 -2.97 -19.87
C LEU A 24 -30.64 -2.27 -18.74
N GLY A 25 -31.08 -2.38 -17.49
CA GLY A 25 -30.33 -1.94 -16.31
C GLY A 25 -29.30 -2.95 -15.80
N ALA A 26 -29.20 -4.13 -16.43
CA ALA A 26 -28.24 -5.19 -16.09
C ALA A 26 -27.09 -5.30 -17.10
N ALA A 27 -26.95 -4.34 -18.02
CA ALA A 27 -25.63 -4.00 -18.54
C ALA A 27 -24.95 -3.25 -17.40
N PHE A 28 -24.22 -3.96 -16.53
CA PHE A 28 -23.29 -3.33 -15.62
C PHE A 28 -22.41 -2.41 -16.48
N PRO A 29 -22.49 -1.08 -16.38
CA PRO A 29 -21.36 -0.30 -16.84
C PRO A 29 -20.20 -0.83 -16.00
N CYS A 30 -19.19 -1.41 -16.66
CA CYS A 30 -17.87 -1.56 -16.06
C CYS A 30 -17.55 -0.15 -15.57
N SER A 31 -17.64 0.08 -14.26
CA SER A 31 -17.59 1.42 -13.70
C SER A 31 -16.14 1.79 -13.58
N SER A 32 -15.49 2.01 -14.72
CA SER A 32 -14.10 2.43 -14.74
C SER A 32 -14.01 3.92 -14.44
N ALA A 33 -13.14 4.29 -13.51
CA ALA A 33 -12.78 5.67 -13.23
C ALA A 33 -11.40 5.98 -13.82
N GLU A 34 -11.20 7.22 -14.25
CA GLU A 34 -9.94 7.65 -14.85
C GLU A 34 -9.29 8.71 -13.96
N LEU A 35 -8.01 8.51 -13.64
CA LEU A 35 -7.24 9.50 -12.89
C LEU A 35 -5.80 9.54 -13.40
N GLY A 36 -5.33 10.70 -13.83
CA GLY A 36 -3.93 10.91 -14.21
C GLY A 36 -3.45 10.03 -15.37
N GLY A 37 -4.37 9.52 -16.21
CA GLY A 37 -4.07 8.58 -17.30
C GLY A 37 -4.11 7.10 -16.90
N TYR A 38 -4.53 6.79 -15.67
CA TYR A 38 -4.74 5.43 -15.18
C TYR A 38 -6.22 5.10 -15.09
N THR A 39 -6.57 3.87 -15.48
CA THR A 39 -7.92 3.32 -15.41
C THR A 39 -8.08 2.48 -14.15
N PHE A 40 -9.10 2.77 -13.36
CA PHE A 40 -9.45 2.07 -12.12
C PHE A 40 -10.75 1.31 -12.32
N ASP A 41 -10.69 -0.02 -12.27
CA ASP A 41 -11.84 -0.90 -12.50
C ASP A 41 -12.57 -1.27 -11.19
N ASP A 42 -13.65 -2.05 -11.29
CA ASP A 42 -14.48 -2.50 -10.16
C ASP A 42 -13.69 -3.29 -9.09
N ASP A 43 -12.50 -3.79 -9.44
CA ASP A 43 -11.58 -4.54 -8.57
C ASP A 43 -10.48 -3.66 -7.95
N SER A 44 -10.62 -2.33 -7.98
CA SER A 44 -9.63 -1.38 -7.43
C SER A 44 -9.24 -1.63 -5.95
N ILE A 45 -10.05 -2.39 -5.21
CA ILE A 45 -9.75 -2.75 -3.81
C ILE A 45 -9.09 -4.12 -3.65
N ASP A 46 -8.91 -4.86 -4.72
CA ASP A 46 -8.28 -6.18 -4.74
C ASP A 46 -6.75 -6.05 -4.81
N LEU A 47 -6.15 -5.36 -3.83
CA LEU A 47 -4.72 -5.03 -3.84
C LEU A 47 -3.82 -6.26 -4.02
N TYR A 48 -4.26 -7.46 -3.61
CA TYR A 48 -3.54 -8.73 -3.73
C TYR A 48 -3.19 -9.15 -5.17
N LEU A 49 -3.79 -8.50 -6.17
CA LEU A 49 -3.44 -8.71 -7.56
C LEU A 49 -2.07 -8.08 -7.89
N ASN A 50 -1.65 -7.06 -7.14
CA ASN A 50 -0.27 -6.58 -7.19
C ASN A 50 0.68 -7.61 -6.55
N PRO A 51 1.86 -7.86 -7.14
CA PRO A 51 2.78 -8.90 -6.67
C PRO A 51 3.30 -8.70 -5.26
N TYR A 52 3.21 -7.50 -4.68
CA TYR A 52 3.66 -7.24 -3.32
C TYR A 52 2.57 -7.47 -2.28
N PHE A 53 1.32 -7.69 -2.67
CA PHE A 53 0.20 -7.89 -1.76
C PHE A 53 -0.28 -9.34 -1.80
N SER A 54 -0.83 -9.83 -0.70
CA SER A 54 -1.39 -11.18 -0.59
C SER A 54 -2.86 -11.14 -0.19
N ASP A 55 -3.62 -12.19 -0.49
CA ASP A 55 -5.01 -12.36 -0.05
C ASP A 55 -5.12 -13.02 1.34
N HIS A 56 -3.98 -13.26 2.00
CA HIS A 56 -3.92 -14.07 3.21
C HIS A 56 -4.25 -13.25 4.46
N SER A 57 -5.45 -13.39 5.02
CA SER A 57 -5.83 -12.69 6.25
C SER A 57 -4.88 -13.03 7.42
N ARG A 58 -4.20 -12.01 7.98
CA ARG A 58 -3.40 -12.16 9.21
C ARG A 58 -3.97 -11.28 10.34
N PRO A 59 -3.68 -11.58 11.62
CA PRO A 59 -4.10 -10.77 12.77
C PRO A 59 -3.47 -9.36 12.83
N GLY A 60 -2.63 -9.00 11.87
CA GLY A 60 -2.03 -7.69 11.67
C GLY A 60 -1.50 -7.66 10.24
N ASP A 61 -2.08 -6.83 9.40
CA ASP A 61 -1.89 -6.94 7.95
C ASP A 61 -0.61 -6.26 7.44
N PHE A 62 0.21 -5.64 8.30
CA PHE A 62 1.60 -5.23 8.05
C PHE A 62 2.28 -4.99 9.42
N ILE A 63 3.46 -5.56 9.69
CA ILE A 63 4.27 -5.26 10.89
C ILE A 63 5.66 -4.90 10.44
N THR A 64 5.90 -3.63 10.14
CA THR A 64 7.24 -3.16 9.86
C THR A 64 7.92 -2.82 11.17
N THR A 65 8.86 -3.65 11.60
CA THR A 65 9.86 -3.21 12.57
C THR A 65 10.79 -2.25 11.85
N LEU A 66 10.36 -0.99 11.81
CA LEU A 66 11.30 0.09 11.58
C LEU A 66 12.29 -0.04 12.73
N TYR A 67 13.58 -0.07 12.42
CA TYR A 67 14.66 0.09 13.39
C TYR A 67 15.11 -1.12 14.22
N GLY A 68 16.01 -1.92 13.64
CA GLY A 68 16.63 -3.06 14.34
C GLY A 68 17.73 -2.70 15.36
N TYR A 69 18.40 -1.54 15.22
CA TYR A 69 19.63 -1.27 15.97
C TYR A 69 19.79 0.19 16.43
N GLY A 70 20.57 0.38 17.51
CA GLY A 70 20.95 1.70 18.02
C GLY A 70 19.82 2.45 18.72
N ASP A 71 19.79 3.78 18.54
CA ASP A 71 18.80 4.70 19.17
C ASP A 71 17.35 4.45 18.73
N PHE A 72 17.17 3.58 17.75
CA PHE A 72 15.88 3.31 17.17
C PHE A 72 15.37 1.89 17.50
N ALA A 73 16.17 1.04 18.15
CA ALA A 73 15.78 -0.33 18.47
C ALA A 73 14.51 -0.41 19.34
N GLY A 74 13.63 -1.38 19.04
CA GLY A 74 12.41 -1.66 19.81
C GLY A 74 11.19 -0.79 19.45
N HIS A 75 11.27 -0.07 18.34
CA HIS A 75 10.14 0.65 17.77
C HIS A 75 9.52 -0.16 16.62
N GLU A 76 8.21 -0.07 16.45
CA GLU A 76 7.47 -0.84 15.43
C GLU A 76 6.44 0.05 14.75
N VAL A 77 6.13 -0.28 13.50
CA VAL A 77 5.03 0.29 12.72
C VAL A 77 4.11 -0.84 12.27
N ILE A 78 2.83 -0.67 12.57
CA ILE A 78 1.77 -1.61 12.24
C ILE A 78 0.87 -0.95 11.21
N GLN A 79 0.67 -1.58 10.06
CA GLN A 79 -0.40 -1.19 9.14
C GLN A 79 -1.50 -2.26 9.14
N SER A 80 -2.75 -1.81 9.04
CA SER A 80 -3.91 -2.68 9.09
C SER A 80 -5.01 -2.13 8.19
N HIS A 81 -5.77 -3.00 7.53
CA HIS A 81 -6.96 -2.54 6.84
C HIS A 81 -7.94 -1.92 7.84
N HIS A 82 -8.40 -0.71 7.54
CA HIS A 82 -9.34 0.03 8.37
C HIS A 82 -10.76 -0.05 7.82
N GLN A 83 -10.94 0.39 6.58
CA GLN A 83 -12.25 0.45 5.91
C GLN A 83 -12.08 0.62 4.41
N TYR A 84 -13.15 0.39 3.65
CA TYR A 84 -13.26 0.85 2.27
C TYR A 84 -13.69 2.32 2.22
N TYR A 85 -13.27 3.03 1.19
CA TYR A 85 -13.66 4.42 0.94
C TYR A 85 -13.73 4.70 -0.56
N GLU A 86 -14.68 5.51 -1.01
CA GLU A 86 -14.79 5.90 -2.41
C GLU A 86 -14.28 7.34 -2.58
N LEU A 87 -13.37 7.52 -3.53
CA LEU A 87 -12.73 8.79 -3.84
C LEU A 87 -12.87 9.03 -5.34
N ASP A 88 -13.70 10.01 -5.72
CA ASP A 88 -14.05 10.33 -7.11
C ASP A 88 -14.46 9.11 -7.96
N GLY A 89 -15.24 8.19 -7.38
CA GLY A 89 -15.69 6.96 -8.03
C GLY A 89 -14.66 5.83 -8.01
N ILE A 90 -13.44 6.06 -7.50
CA ILE A 90 -12.43 5.02 -7.30
C ILE A 90 -12.61 4.41 -5.91
N SER A 91 -12.86 3.10 -5.88
CA SER A 91 -12.91 2.35 -4.63
C SER A 91 -11.50 2.13 -4.07
N CYS A 92 -11.28 2.54 -2.83
CA CYS A 92 -10.00 2.48 -2.14
C CYS A 92 -10.06 1.58 -0.89
N ASN A 93 -8.94 0.94 -0.57
CA ASN A 93 -8.67 0.46 0.78
C ASN A 93 -8.05 1.58 1.60
N VAL A 94 -8.62 1.85 2.77
CA VAL A 94 -7.98 2.69 3.78
C VAL A 94 -7.15 1.80 4.68
N ILE A 95 -5.84 1.97 4.62
CA ILE A 95 -4.87 1.31 5.49
C ILE A 95 -4.52 2.28 6.63
N LEU A 96 -4.77 1.84 7.86
CA LEU A 96 -4.39 2.52 9.08
C LEU A 96 -2.99 2.06 9.49
N GLU A 97 -2.05 3.00 9.52
CA GLU A 97 -0.69 2.82 10.01
C GLU A 97 -0.54 3.46 11.40
N ARG A 98 0.16 2.78 12.32
CA ARG A 98 0.48 3.27 13.67
C ARG A 98 1.86 2.83 14.07
N GLY A 99 2.64 3.72 14.64
CA GLY A 99 3.95 3.37 15.19
C GLY A 99 4.80 4.59 15.43
N TYR A 100 6.09 4.50 15.17
CA TYR A 100 7.04 5.58 15.46
C TYR A 100 7.78 6.02 14.20
N PHE A 101 7.97 7.33 14.06
CA PHE A 101 8.84 7.93 13.07
C PHE A 101 9.91 8.78 13.76
N PRO A 102 11.04 9.06 13.12
CA PRO A 102 12.14 9.77 13.74
C PRO A 102 12.07 11.25 13.36
N ASP A 103 11.97 12.11 14.36
CA ASP A 103 12.18 13.54 14.20
C ASP A 103 13.64 13.89 14.45
N PHE A 104 14.27 14.52 13.46
CA PHE A 104 15.66 14.97 13.52
C PHE A 104 15.80 16.47 13.79
N SER A 105 14.71 17.19 14.04
CA SER A 105 14.70 18.65 14.23
C SER A 105 15.65 19.15 15.33
N ARG A 106 15.98 18.28 16.29
CA ARG A 106 16.84 18.57 17.43
C ARG A 106 18.30 18.13 17.26
N GLY A 107 18.68 17.61 16.10
CA GLY A 107 20.04 17.14 15.79
C GLY A 107 20.38 15.72 16.30
N TYR A 108 19.43 15.07 16.97
CA TYR A 108 19.40 13.65 17.32
C TYR A 108 18.08 13.04 16.86
N ALA A 109 17.97 11.71 16.88
CA ALA A 109 16.73 11.01 16.56
C ALA A 109 15.78 11.00 17.77
N ASP A 110 14.64 11.68 17.66
CA ASP A 110 13.55 11.59 18.65
C ASP A 110 12.40 10.78 18.05
N MET A 111 11.94 9.74 18.75
CA MET A 111 10.97 8.78 18.21
C MET A 111 9.56 9.23 18.55
N ILE A 112 8.88 9.84 17.58
CA ILE A 112 7.54 10.38 17.76
C ILE A 112 6.51 9.34 17.32
N TYR A 113 5.61 8.99 18.24
CA TYR A 113 4.49 8.12 17.91
C TYR A 113 3.52 8.83 16.95
N TYR A 114 2.97 8.11 15.98
CA TYR A 114 2.04 8.67 15.01
C TYR A 114 0.92 7.70 14.63
N THR A 115 -0.08 8.26 13.97
CA THR A 115 -1.11 7.52 13.26
C THR A 115 -1.22 8.09 11.85
N ALA A 116 -1.28 7.21 10.85
CA ALA A 116 -1.48 7.59 9.47
C ALA A 116 -2.57 6.79 8.78
N TYR A 117 -3.18 7.38 7.75
CA TYR A 117 -4.18 6.75 6.91
C TYR A 117 -3.73 6.84 5.45
N HIS A 118 -3.58 5.70 4.80
CA HIS A 118 -3.21 5.57 3.40
C HIS A 118 -4.42 5.09 2.61
N TYR A 119 -4.75 5.76 1.52
CA TYR A 119 -5.87 5.40 0.65
C TYR A 119 -5.28 4.78 -0.60
N TYR A 120 -5.30 3.45 -0.65
CA TYR A 120 -4.75 2.67 -1.76
C TYR A 120 -5.83 2.19 -2.71
N ALA A 121 -5.55 2.31 -4.01
CA ALA A 121 -6.36 1.74 -5.08
C ALA A 121 -5.45 1.05 -6.10
N LYS A 122 -5.96 -0.02 -6.70
CA LYS A 122 -5.31 -0.76 -7.78
C LYS A 122 -5.85 -0.28 -9.13
N ASP A 123 -4.99 -0.04 -10.10
CA ASP A 123 -5.41 0.22 -11.49
C ASP A 123 -5.64 -1.08 -12.29
N ALA A 124 -6.03 -0.95 -13.56
CA ALA A 124 -6.25 -2.07 -14.47
C ALA A 124 -4.95 -2.82 -14.85
N GLU A 125 -3.77 -2.26 -14.57
CA GLU A 125 -2.46 -2.87 -14.79
C GLU A 125 -1.86 -3.45 -13.49
N ASP A 126 -2.67 -3.55 -12.43
CA ASP A 126 -2.32 -4.06 -11.11
C ASP A 126 -1.29 -3.20 -10.34
N ASN A 127 -1.06 -1.95 -10.75
CA ASN A 127 -0.28 -0.99 -9.98
C ASN A 127 -1.07 -0.52 -8.76
N ILE A 128 -0.39 -0.30 -7.64
CA ILE A 128 -1.00 0.28 -6.43
C ILE A 128 -0.71 1.77 -6.36
N HIS A 129 -1.76 2.56 -6.27
CA HIS A 129 -1.74 4.01 -6.18
C HIS A 129 -1.99 4.47 -4.75
N LEU A 130 -1.25 5.47 -4.28
CA LEU A 130 -1.60 6.24 -3.08
C LEU A 130 -2.39 7.47 -3.53
N LEU A 131 -3.69 7.49 -3.27
CA LEU A 131 -4.56 8.59 -3.70
C LEU A 131 -4.71 9.66 -2.62
N LYS A 132 -4.62 9.27 -1.35
CA LYS A 132 -4.74 10.19 -0.22
C LYS A 132 -3.95 9.70 0.97
N TYR A 133 -3.42 10.64 1.73
CA TYR A 133 -2.61 10.39 2.90
C TYR A 133 -2.94 11.39 4.02
N HIS A 134 -3.08 10.88 5.24
CA HIS A 134 -3.15 11.70 6.45
C HIS A 134 -2.11 11.20 7.45
N PHE A 135 -1.35 12.11 8.03
CA PHE A 135 -0.34 11.86 9.05
C PHE A 135 -0.63 12.70 10.28
N ILE A 136 -0.73 12.03 11.42
CA ILE A 136 -1.12 12.63 12.69
C ILE A 136 -0.07 12.21 13.73
N PRO A 137 0.98 13.01 13.92
CA PRO A 137 1.96 12.74 14.96
C PRO A 137 1.37 13.09 16.33
N HIS A 138 1.81 12.39 17.38
CA HIS A 138 1.42 12.69 18.75
C HIS A 138 1.92 14.06 19.18
N GLU A 139 3.11 14.44 18.70
CA GLU A 139 3.73 15.74 18.91
C GLU A 139 4.14 16.35 17.56
N GLY A 140 3.92 17.67 17.40
CA GLY A 140 4.26 18.39 16.17
C GLY A 140 3.08 18.62 15.23
N GLN A 141 3.39 19.03 14.00
CA GLN A 141 2.38 19.36 12.98
C GLN A 141 2.10 18.13 12.10
N GLY A 142 0.82 17.79 11.95
CA GLY A 142 0.40 16.74 11.01
C GLY A 142 0.51 17.18 9.55
N ALA A 143 0.44 16.21 8.65
CA ALA A 143 0.43 16.44 7.21
C ALA A 143 -0.76 15.73 6.58
N SER A 144 -1.37 16.36 5.58
CA SER A 144 -2.39 15.76 4.74
C SER A 144 -2.02 16.03 3.30
N TRP A 145 -2.29 15.07 2.44
CA TRP A 145 -2.05 15.16 1.01
C TRP A 145 -3.08 14.33 0.25
N SER A 146 -3.42 14.74 -0.96
CA SER A 146 -4.22 13.99 -1.92
C SER A 146 -3.64 14.11 -3.34
N TYR A 147 -4.07 13.22 -4.23
CA TYR A 147 -3.70 13.28 -5.65
C TYR A 147 -4.04 14.63 -6.31
N GLU A 148 -5.01 15.38 -5.78
CA GLU A 148 -5.37 16.72 -6.27
C GLU A 148 -4.24 17.74 -6.06
N ASP A 149 -3.35 17.48 -5.10
CA ASP A 149 -2.19 18.32 -4.78
C ASP A 149 -0.98 18.03 -5.68
N LEU A 150 -1.06 17.03 -6.57
CA LEU A 150 0.05 16.67 -7.45
C LEU A 150 0.18 17.64 -8.64
N PRO A 151 1.42 17.98 -9.04
CA PRO A 151 1.66 18.64 -10.32
C PRO A 151 1.09 17.84 -11.49
N GLU A 152 0.71 18.54 -12.56
CA GLU A 152 0.29 17.89 -13.80
C GLU A 152 1.38 16.95 -14.32
N GLY A 153 1.01 15.70 -14.62
CA GLY A 153 1.91 14.66 -15.09
C GLY A 153 2.66 13.89 -14.00
N ALA A 154 2.52 14.25 -12.72
CA ALA A 154 3.06 13.44 -11.63
C ALA A 154 2.23 12.16 -11.43
N THR A 155 2.90 11.09 -11.01
CA THR A 155 2.25 9.79 -10.79
C THR A 155 1.70 9.64 -9.37
N THR A 156 0.60 8.90 -9.25
CA THR A 156 0.06 8.42 -7.97
C THR A 156 0.50 6.98 -7.64
N VAL A 157 1.19 6.29 -8.57
CA VAL A 157 1.67 4.92 -8.38
C VAL A 157 2.66 4.90 -7.22
N LYS A 158 2.38 4.13 -6.16
CA LYS A 158 3.31 3.86 -5.06
C LYS A 158 4.05 2.54 -5.28
N TYR A 159 3.35 1.49 -5.68
CA TYR A 159 3.91 0.17 -5.91
C TYR A 159 3.57 -0.31 -7.32
N PRO A 160 4.51 -0.20 -8.28
CA PRO A 160 4.31 -0.72 -9.63
C PRO A 160 4.15 -2.25 -9.62
N ALA A 161 3.35 -2.80 -10.53
CA ALA A 161 3.26 -4.25 -10.72
C ALA A 161 4.54 -4.84 -11.33
N ASP A 162 5.15 -4.13 -12.29
CA ASP A 162 6.41 -4.50 -12.93
C ASP A 162 7.43 -3.36 -12.81
N PRO A 163 8.11 -3.23 -11.65
CA PRO A 163 8.97 -2.09 -11.39
C PRO A 163 10.23 -2.11 -12.26
N GLN A 164 10.66 -0.93 -12.71
CA GLN A 164 11.91 -0.74 -13.44
C GLN A 164 12.83 0.23 -12.70
N PRO A 165 14.16 -0.01 -12.62
CA PRO A 165 15.09 0.96 -12.05
C PRO A 165 14.98 2.32 -12.75
N GLY A 166 14.87 3.39 -11.96
CA GLY A 166 14.64 4.75 -12.42
C GLY A 166 13.17 5.12 -12.66
N GLN A 167 12.23 4.20 -12.48
CA GLN A 167 10.80 4.49 -12.56
C GLN A 167 10.38 5.42 -11.41
N GLU A 168 9.79 6.56 -11.76
CA GLU A 168 9.17 7.46 -10.79
C GLU A 168 7.96 6.80 -10.14
N VAL A 169 7.83 7.01 -8.83
CA VAL A 169 6.66 6.66 -8.03
C VAL A 169 6.25 7.88 -7.21
N VAL A 170 5.06 7.84 -6.62
CA VAL A 170 4.57 8.94 -5.78
C VAL A 170 5.56 9.16 -4.63
N PHE A 171 6.11 10.37 -4.55
CA PHE A 171 7.13 10.80 -3.59
C PHE A 171 8.48 10.07 -3.65
N GLY A 172 8.81 9.40 -4.76
CA GLY A 172 10.05 8.64 -4.80
C GLY A 172 10.41 8.04 -6.15
N THR A 173 11.36 7.11 -6.13
CA THR A 173 11.86 6.41 -7.31
C THR A 173 12.18 4.96 -6.98
N VAL A 174 11.90 4.04 -7.91
CA VAL A 174 12.44 2.68 -7.88
C VAL A 174 13.95 2.75 -8.14
N THR A 175 14.76 2.40 -7.16
CA THR A 175 16.23 2.51 -7.27
C THR A 175 16.86 1.23 -7.80
N ALA A 176 16.31 0.07 -7.46
CA ALA A 176 16.83 -1.22 -7.90
C ALA A 176 15.74 -2.30 -7.90
N THR A 177 15.94 -3.32 -8.73
CA THR A 177 15.11 -4.53 -8.79
C THR A 177 16.00 -5.77 -8.88
N GLY A 178 15.50 -6.92 -8.45
CA GLY A 178 16.27 -8.17 -8.47
C GLY A 178 17.40 -8.23 -7.42
N VAL A 179 17.38 -7.32 -6.44
CA VAL A 179 18.42 -7.22 -5.40
C VAL A 179 18.34 -8.44 -4.47
N SER A 180 19.48 -8.84 -3.94
CA SER A 180 19.55 -9.85 -2.87
C SER A 180 19.84 -9.15 -1.55
N VAL A 181 19.00 -9.40 -0.56
CA VAL A 181 19.12 -8.88 0.80
C VAL A 181 19.37 -10.09 1.71
N GLY A 182 20.66 -10.39 1.95
CA GLY A 182 21.12 -11.68 2.47
C GLY A 182 20.67 -12.86 1.61
N ASP A 183 19.95 -13.82 2.22
CA ASP A 183 19.45 -15.02 1.52
C ASP A 183 18.14 -14.79 0.75
N ILE A 184 17.51 -13.61 0.91
CA ILE A 184 16.27 -13.22 0.21
C ILE A 184 16.64 -12.65 -1.15
N ARG A 185 16.10 -13.24 -2.22
CA ARG A 185 16.40 -12.84 -3.60
C ARG A 185 15.20 -12.19 -4.26
N GLY A 186 15.48 -11.31 -5.23
CA GLY A 186 14.43 -10.72 -6.05
C GLY A 186 13.75 -9.51 -5.42
N CYS A 187 14.41 -8.86 -4.46
CA CYS A 187 13.87 -7.67 -3.80
C CYS A 187 13.85 -6.47 -4.76
N THR A 188 12.85 -5.61 -4.58
CA THR A 188 12.75 -4.29 -5.20
C THR A 188 13.04 -3.23 -4.14
N THR A 189 13.83 -2.23 -4.47
CA THR A 189 14.16 -1.12 -3.56
C THR A 189 13.54 0.16 -4.07
N ILE A 190 12.75 0.82 -3.22
CA ILE A 190 12.14 2.13 -3.51
C ILE A 190 12.64 3.14 -2.50
N VAL A 191 13.08 4.31 -2.98
CA VAL A 191 13.45 5.44 -2.11
C VAL A 191 12.40 6.53 -2.25
N PHE A 192 11.78 6.89 -1.13
CA PHE A 192 10.85 8.00 -1.00
C PHE A 192 11.57 9.20 -0.43
N ASP A 193 11.75 10.27 -1.20
CA ASP A 193 12.58 11.43 -0.81
C ASP A 193 11.79 12.74 -0.64
N SER A 194 10.48 12.69 -0.91
CA SER A 194 9.62 13.87 -0.97
C SER A 194 8.34 13.68 -0.14
N LEU A 195 8.42 12.95 0.97
CA LEU A 195 7.25 12.64 1.79
C LEU A 195 6.69 13.89 2.47
N PRO A 196 5.36 14.15 2.43
CA PRO A 196 4.77 15.37 3.00
C PRO A 196 5.04 15.61 4.49
N HIS A 197 5.21 14.53 5.25
CA HIS A 197 5.47 14.56 6.69
C HIS A 197 6.96 14.54 7.06
N ALA A 198 7.84 14.28 6.08
CA ALA A 198 9.29 14.24 6.25
C ALA A 198 9.99 14.80 5.00
N PRO A 199 9.74 16.07 4.61
CA PRO A 199 10.17 16.61 3.32
C PRO A 199 11.69 16.76 3.17
N THR A 200 12.44 16.61 4.24
CA THR A 200 13.91 16.67 4.27
C THR A 200 14.56 15.33 4.58
N GLY A 201 13.77 14.30 4.85
CA GLY A 201 14.23 12.93 5.06
C GLY A 201 13.85 12.08 3.85
N SER A 202 14.60 11.00 3.62
CA SER A 202 14.15 9.96 2.71
C SER A 202 13.99 8.62 3.42
N ILE A 203 13.06 7.82 2.93
CA ILE A 203 12.76 6.48 3.42
C ILE A 203 13.10 5.48 2.33
N THR A 204 13.81 4.42 2.67
CA THR A 204 14.06 3.29 1.77
C THR A 204 13.16 2.13 2.17
N GLU A 205 12.29 1.68 1.26
CA GLU A 205 11.53 0.44 1.41
C GLU A 205 12.15 -0.66 0.55
N TYR A 206 12.32 -1.85 1.13
CA TYR A 206 12.66 -3.08 0.43
C TYR A 206 11.37 -3.91 0.28
N LEU A 207 10.99 -4.27 -0.94
CA LEU A 207 9.79 -5.04 -1.26
C LEU A 207 10.17 -6.43 -1.75
N VAL A 208 9.43 -7.45 -1.32
CA VAL A 208 9.58 -8.85 -1.72
C VAL A 208 8.29 -9.33 -2.38
N PRO A 209 8.32 -9.81 -3.63
CA PRO A 209 7.16 -10.40 -4.27
C PRO A 209 6.54 -11.52 -3.41
N GLY A 210 5.23 -11.48 -3.25
CA GLY A 210 4.41 -12.40 -2.43
C GLY A 210 4.50 -12.17 -0.93
N SER A 211 5.31 -11.22 -0.46
CA SER A 211 5.48 -10.91 0.97
C SER A 211 5.25 -9.43 1.30
N GLY A 212 5.41 -8.52 0.35
CA GLY A 212 5.19 -7.09 0.58
C GLY A 212 6.44 -6.36 1.03
N ILE A 213 6.29 -5.34 1.87
CA ILE A 213 7.42 -4.61 2.43
C ILE A 213 8.19 -5.59 3.30
N LEU A 214 9.47 -5.79 3.05
CA LEU A 214 10.37 -6.58 3.89
C LEU A 214 10.93 -5.71 5.02
N ALA A 215 11.34 -4.48 4.68
CA ALA A 215 11.90 -3.53 5.62
C ALA A 215 11.66 -2.10 5.12
N SER A 216 11.62 -1.15 6.06
CA SER A 216 11.62 0.28 5.76
C SER A 216 12.61 0.99 6.69
N SER A 217 13.39 1.92 6.14
CA SER A 217 14.55 2.50 6.80
C SER A 217 14.65 4.00 6.54
N PHE A 218 15.19 4.77 7.48
CA PHE A 218 15.34 6.21 7.34
C PHE A 218 16.73 6.58 6.87
N ASN A 219 16.81 7.20 5.71
CA ASN A 219 18.05 7.72 5.17
C ASN A 219 18.39 9.03 5.88
N TRP A 220 19.45 9.02 6.68
CA TRP A 220 19.86 10.16 7.49
C TRP A 220 21.39 10.21 7.61
N LYS A 221 21.96 11.42 7.58
CA LYS A 221 23.42 11.66 7.58
C LYS A 221 24.21 10.83 6.56
N GLY A 222 23.61 10.53 5.41
CA GLY A 222 24.26 9.77 4.33
C GLY A 222 24.29 8.26 4.51
N GLY A 223 23.57 7.70 5.50
CA GLY A 223 23.40 6.26 5.70
C GLY A 223 21.93 5.83 5.80
N ILE A 224 21.68 4.52 5.76
CA ILE A 224 20.38 3.88 5.87
C ILE A 224 20.17 3.42 7.32
N ASN A 225 19.51 4.25 8.13
CA ASN A 225 19.41 4.05 9.57
C ASN A 225 18.19 3.21 9.92
N GLY A 226 18.32 2.45 11.01
CA GLY A 226 17.31 1.50 11.45
C GLY A 226 17.40 0.12 10.80
N PHE A 227 18.35 -0.06 9.87
CA PHE A 227 18.55 -1.33 9.19
C PHE A 227 19.78 -2.07 9.73
N SER A 228 20.93 -1.40 9.71
CA SER A 228 22.23 -1.94 10.10
C SER A 228 22.86 -1.09 11.20
N LYS A 229 23.84 -1.66 11.90
CA LYS A 229 24.54 -0.94 12.98
C LYS A 229 25.42 0.19 12.45
N ASP A 230 25.94 0.03 11.24
CA ASP A 230 26.83 0.97 10.56
C ASP A 230 26.11 1.88 9.56
N ALA A 231 24.79 1.72 9.41
CA ALA A 231 23.94 2.38 8.42
C ALA A 231 24.34 2.10 6.95
N SER A 232 25.03 0.99 6.69
CA SER A 232 25.28 0.46 5.35
C SER A 232 24.05 -0.22 4.77
N ALA A 233 23.94 -0.24 3.44
CA ALA A 233 22.85 -0.94 2.77
C ALA A 233 23.04 -2.48 2.86
N PRO A 234 21.97 -3.25 3.12
CA PRO A 234 21.99 -4.71 3.29
C PRO A 234 22.71 -5.45 2.17
N GLU A 235 22.50 -5.01 0.93
CA GLU A 235 23.03 -5.66 -0.26
C GLU A 235 24.57 -5.59 -0.34
N PHE A 236 25.20 -4.72 0.46
CA PHE A 236 26.65 -4.51 0.49
C PHE A 236 27.31 -4.88 1.82
N ALA A 237 26.54 -5.28 2.83
CA ALA A 237 27.06 -5.58 4.17
C ALA A 237 27.64 -7.00 4.24
N GLU A 238 28.91 -7.18 3.86
CA GLU A 238 29.60 -8.49 3.89
C GLU A 238 29.74 -9.09 5.30
N GLU A 239 29.86 -8.26 6.34
CA GLU A 239 30.06 -8.67 7.74
C GLU A 239 28.74 -8.89 8.52
N GLU A 240 27.58 -8.53 7.96
CA GLU A 240 26.28 -8.57 8.66
C GLU A 240 25.39 -9.78 8.30
N ASN A 241 25.93 -10.82 7.65
CA ASN A 241 25.19 -12.05 7.35
C ASN A 241 24.54 -12.69 8.61
N SER A 242 25.12 -12.49 9.81
CA SER A 242 24.53 -12.95 11.07
C SER A 242 23.49 -11.98 11.64
N ALA A 243 23.72 -10.67 11.55
CA ALA A 243 22.78 -9.64 12.02
C ALA A 243 21.48 -9.68 11.21
N TRP A 244 21.58 -9.98 9.91
CA TRP A 244 20.41 -10.10 9.05
C TRP A 244 19.62 -11.39 9.30
N LYS A 245 20.29 -12.49 9.64
CA LYS A 245 19.62 -13.72 10.10
C LYS A 245 18.91 -13.53 11.43
N GLU A 246 19.53 -12.81 12.37
CA GLU A 246 18.92 -12.48 13.66
C GLU A 246 17.71 -11.55 13.49
N TRP A 247 17.83 -10.49 12.68
CA TRP A 247 16.71 -9.59 12.39
C TRP A 247 15.55 -10.32 11.69
N TRP A 248 15.86 -11.19 10.73
CA TRP A 248 14.89 -12.04 10.06
C TRP A 248 14.17 -13.01 11.02
N ASP A 249 14.92 -13.68 11.88
CA ASP A 249 14.39 -14.67 12.83
C ASP A 249 13.49 -13.98 13.87
N ASP A 250 13.82 -12.75 14.27
CA ASP A 250 13.07 -11.98 15.28
C ASP A 250 11.87 -11.19 14.71
N HIS A 251 11.91 -10.77 13.44
CA HIS A 251 10.93 -9.85 12.84
C HIS A 251 10.16 -10.43 11.65
N CYS A 252 10.11 -11.76 11.54
CA CYS A 252 9.42 -12.57 10.52
C CYS A 252 8.22 -11.87 9.83
N PHE A 253 8.53 -11.23 8.71
CA PHE A 253 7.68 -10.85 7.58
C PHE A 253 6.28 -10.30 7.85
N ILE A 254 6.22 -8.97 7.71
CA ILE A 254 5.15 -8.24 7.04
C ILE A 254 4.60 -9.08 5.87
N SER A 255 3.29 -9.20 5.81
CA SER A 255 2.55 -9.75 4.69
C SER A 255 1.57 -8.68 4.33
N ALA A 256 1.71 -8.02 3.19
CA ALA A 256 0.82 -6.95 2.78
C ALA A 256 -0.56 -7.52 2.40
N CYS A 257 -1.48 -7.66 3.35
CA CYS A 257 -2.71 -8.39 3.08
C CYS A 257 -3.82 -7.49 2.53
N SER A 258 -4.57 -7.98 1.53
CA SER A 258 -5.84 -7.42 1.08
C SER A 258 -6.99 -8.23 1.72
N PRO A 259 -8.02 -7.56 2.28
CA PRO A 259 -8.99 -8.19 3.18
C PRO A 259 -10.06 -9.09 2.52
N ARG A 260 -9.90 -9.57 1.28
CA ARG A 260 -11.04 -10.14 0.52
C ARG A 260 -11.26 -11.65 0.51
N HIS A 261 -10.44 -12.47 1.16
CA HIS A 261 -10.70 -13.91 1.24
C HIS A 261 -10.57 -14.52 2.65
N THR A 262 -11.71 -14.75 3.29
CA THR A 262 -11.85 -15.69 4.42
C THR A 262 -11.87 -17.13 3.90
N ARG A 263 -10.75 -17.62 3.35
CA ARG A 263 -10.51 -19.06 3.36
C ARG A 263 -9.75 -19.38 4.64
N GLN A 264 -10.34 -20.24 5.48
CA GLN A 264 -9.62 -20.83 6.61
C GLN A 264 -8.34 -21.48 6.08
N CYS A 265 -7.17 -20.94 6.47
CA CYS A 265 -5.90 -21.55 6.16
C CYS A 265 -5.37 -22.31 7.38
N THR A 266 -5.27 -23.62 7.21
CA THR A 266 -4.29 -24.48 7.90
C THR A 266 -2.88 -24.00 7.59
N ILE A 267 -2.11 -23.75 8.65
CA ILE A 267 -0.67 -23.48 8.61
C ILE A 267 0.02 -24.67 7.93
N PRO A 268 0.79 -24.49 6.84
CA PRO A 268 1.74 -25.51 6.42
C PRO A 268 2.86 -25.51 7.45
N GLN A 269 2.95 -26.58 8.24
CA GLN A 269 4.10 -26.83 9.08
C GLN A 269 5.35 -26.90 8.20
N ARG A 270 6.33 -26.04 8.48
CA ARG A 270 7.75 -26.33 8.21
C ARG A 270 8.41 -26.67 9.52
#